data_AF-A0A7S2BZL7-F1
#
_entry.id   AF-A0A7S2BZL7-F1
#
_cell.length_a   1.000
_cell.length_b   1.000
_cell.length_c   1.000
_cell.angle_alpha   90.00
_cell.angle_beta   90.00
_cell.angle_gamma   90.00
#
_symmetry.space_group_name_H-M   'P 1'
#
loop_
_entity.id
_entity.type
_entity.pdbx_description
1 polymer ?
#
loop_
_entity_poly.entity_id
_entity_poly.type
_entity_poly.pdbx_seq_one_letter_code
_entity_poly.pdbx_strand_id
1 'polypeptide(L)'
;MTYSQIPIRIRKDSCPEGAVCLPEGGCVPSSPEGECEGCDESFTKQIFTLGPASSSLEVLKKLIKAGMNVARLNFSHGDHASQKELLDRVRQAARECTSETAYRPVATMLDTKGPEIRTGRTKDGEKVQYTRGQEVKLTSDYEVLCDSSTIAI
;
A
#
# COMPACT_ATOMS: atom_id res chain seq x y z
N MET A 1 4.97 4.81 12.75
CA MET A 1 3.77 5.33 12.09
C MET A 1 2.64 4.37 12.40
N THR A 2 1.72 4.81 13.22
CA THR A 2 0.58 4.04 13.72
C THR A 2 -0.38 3.73 12.58
N TYR A 3 -0.71 2.45 12.41
CA TYR A 3 -1.77 2.01 11.51
C TYR A 3 -3.08 2.67 11.96
N SER A 4 -3.57 3.63 11.18
CA SER A 4 -4.91 4.20 11.33
C SER A 4 -5.90 3.06 11.09
N GLN A 5 -6.48 2.53 12.17
CA GLN A 5 -7.59 1.59 12.09
C GLN A 5 -8.81 2.34 11.52
N ILE A 6 -9.06 2.14 10.23
CA ILE A 6 -10.31 2.59 9.61
C ILE A 6 -11.39 1.61 10.10
N PRO A 7 -12.49 2.08 10.71
CA PRO A 7 -13.54 1.19 11.20
C PRO A 7 -14.21 0.47 10.02
N ILE A 8 -14.15 -0.86 10.04
CA ILE A 8 -14.70 -1.74 9.01
C ILE A 8 -16.20 -1.96 9.28
N ARG A 9 -17.04 -1.64 8.29
CA ARG A 9 -18.48 -1.90 8.37
C ARG A 9 -18.77 -3.35 7.96
N ILE A 10 -19.11 -4.16 8.94
CA ILE A 10 -19.35 -5.61 8.84
C ILE A 10 -20.76 -5.92 8.31
N ARG A 11 -20.92 -7.03 7.57
CA ARG A 11 -22.23 -7.56 7.17
C ARG A 11 -23.09 -7.89 8.40
N LYS A 12 -24.34 -7.40 8.44
CA LYS A 12 -25.34 -7.87 9.43
C LYS A 12 -25.73 -9.34 9.22
N ASP A 13 -25.59 -9.84 7.99
CA ASP A 13 -26.14 -11.13 7.57
C ASP A 13 -25.17 -12.32 7.78
N SER A 14 -23.96 -12.06 8.29
CA SER A 14 -22.95 -13.08 8.60
C SER A 14 -22.59 -13.14 10.08
N CYS A 15 -23.31 -12.40 10.94
CA CYS A 15 -23.09 -12.43 12.38
C CYS A 15 -23.83 -13.69 12.92
N PRO A 16 -23.17 -14.58 13.70
CA PRO A 16 -23.78 -15.80 14.22
C PRO A 16 -25.03 -15.47 15.07
N GLU A 17 -25.98 -16.40 15.16
CA GLU A 17 -27.24 -16.20 15.89
C GLU A 17 -26.95 -15.69 17.32
N GLY A 18 -27.48 -14.50 17.64
CA GLY A 18 -27.32 -13.87 18.94
C GLY A 18 -26.13 -12.92 19.08
N ALA A 19 -25.37 -12.60 18.02
CA ALA A 19 -24.31 -11.61 18.07
C ALA A 19 -24.82 -10.18 17.77
N VAL A 20 -24.26 -9.18 18.46
CA VAL A 20 -24.66 -7.76 18.35
C VAL A 20 -23.61 -6.98 17.58
N CYS A 21 -24.00 -6.33 16.47
CA CYS A 21 -23.11 -5.46 15.70
C CYS A 21 -22.93 -4.11 16.39
N LEU A 22 -21.68 -3.70 16.62
CA LEU A 22 -21.36 -2.41 17.21
C LEU A 22 -21.37 -1.28 16.15
N PRO A 23 -21.76 -0.05 16.52
CA PRO A 23 -21.77 1.11 15.61
C PRO A 23 -20.36 1.51 15.12
N GLU A 24 -19.32 1.18 15.89
CA GLU A 24 -17.91 1.44 15.58
C GLU A 24 -17.26 0.37 14.67
N GLY A 25 -18.01 -0.69 14.30
CA GLY A 25 -17.49 -1.91 13.66
C GLY A 25 -17.19 -3.02 14.68
N GLY A 26 -17.34 -4.29 14.28
CA GLY A 26 -17.22 -5.47 15.15
C GLY A 26 -18.55 -6.15 15.50
N CYS A 27 -18.51 -7.45 15.82
CA CYS A 27 -19.61 -8.19 16.47
C CYS A 27 -19.15 -8.56 17.90
N VAL A 28 -20.06 -8.52 18.89
CA VAL A 28 -19.81 -9.08 20.23
C VAL A 28 -20.72 -10.32 20.39
N PRO A 29 -20.22 -11.46 20.89
CA PRO A 29 -21.06 -12.62 21.15
C PRO A 29 -22.03 -12.33 22.30
N SER A 30 -23.21 -12.97 22.29
CA SER A 30 -24.16 -12.89 23.41
C SER A 30 -23.68 -13.61 24.69
N SER A 31 -22.61 -14.41 24.59
CA SER A 31 -22.02 -15.18 25.70
C SER A 31 -20.55 -14.79 25.91
N PRO A 32 -20.07 -14.69 27.17
CA PRO A 32 -18.76 -14.10 27.50
C PRO A 32 -17.52 -14.94 27.14
N GLU A 33 -17.67 -16.13 26.53
CA GLU A 33 -16.55 -17.10 26.37
C GLU A 33 -16.26 -17.53 24.92
N GLY A 34 -16.69 -16.78 23.90
CA GLY A 34 -16.41 -17.09 22.49
C GLY A 34 -15.76 -15.94 21.74
N GLU A 35 -14.69 -16.20 20.99
CA GLU A 35 -14.19 -15.27 19.97
C GLU A 35 -15.06 -15.40 18.71
N CYS A 36 -15.60 -14.28 18.22
CA CYS A 36 -16.39 -14.24 17.00
C CYS A 36 -15.49 -14.33 15.77
N GLU A 37 -15.17 -15.55 15.35
CA GLU A 37 -14.53 -15.79 14.07
C GLU A 37 -15.56 -15.65 12.93
N GLY A 38 -15.28 -14.77 11.95
CA GLY A 38 -16.07 -14.67 10.72
C GLY A 38 -16.87 -13.39 10.50
N CYS A 39 -16.77 -12.39 11.39
CA CYS A 39 -17.45 -11.11 11.17
C CYS A 39 -16.65 -10.10 10.32
N ASP A 40 -15.39 -10.35 9.95
CA ASP A 40 -14.51 -9.31 9.39
C ASP A 40 -14.50 -9.20 7.84
N GLU A 41 -15.67 -9.18 7.20
CA GLU A 41 -15.77 -9.04 5.74
C GLU A 41 -16.24 -7.63 5.35
N SER A 42 -15.27 -6.74 5.13
CA SER A 42 -15.48 -5.42 4.49
C SER A 42 -15.99 -5.60 3.05
N PHE A 43 -17.06 -4.89 2.69
CA PHE A 43 -17.48 -4.80 1.28
C PHE A 43 -16.49 -4.00 0.43
N THR A 44 -15.86 -2.99 1.03
CA THR A 44 -14.87 -2.14 0.37
C THR A 44 -13.59 -2.93 0.14
N LYS A 45 -13.16 -3.02 -1.12
CA LYS A 45 -11.90 -3.68 -1.49
C LYS A 45 -10.71 -2.80 -1.17
N GLN A 46 -9.66 -3.42 -0.66
CA GLN A 46 -8.46 -2.75 -0.19
C GLN A 46 -7.29 -2.99 -1.15
N ILE A 47 -6.64 -1.89 -1.55
CA ILE A 47 -5.48 -1.89 -2.44
C ILE A 47 -4.25 -1.48 -1.63
N PHE A 48 -3.25 -2.36 -1.55
CA PHE A 48 -2.03 -2.10 -0.79
C PHE A 48 -0.87 -1.86 -1.76
N THR A 49 -0.15 -0.75 -1.58
CA THR A 49 1.06 -0.47 -2.35
C THR A 49 2.22 -1.23 -1.75
N LEU A 50 2.88 -2.05 -2.58
CA LEU A 50 4.02 -2.83 -2.14
C LEU A 50 5.32 -2.07 -2.35
N GLY A 51 6.22 -2.20 -1.39
CA GLY A 51 7.53 -1.56 -1.41
C GLY A 51 8.55 -2.34 -0.58
N PRO A 52 9.75 -1.79 -0.34
CA PRO A 52 10.82 -2.50 0.34
C PRO A 52 10.41 -3.07 1.70
N ALA A 53 9.63 -2.30 2.48
CA ALA A 53 9.15 -2.71 3.80
C ALA A 53 8.10 -3.83 3.79
N SER A 54 7.43 -4.07 2.66
CA SER A 54 6.34 -5.03 2.50
C SER A 54 6.62 -6.12 1.46
N SER A 55 7.89 -6.27 1.05
CA SER A 55 8.29 -7.17 -0.03
C SER A 55 8.59 -8.62 0.39
N SER A 56 8.67 -8.89 1.70
CA SER A 56 8.97 -10.23 2.22
C SER A 56 7.73 -11.12 2.23
N LEU A 57 7.94 -12.42 2.02
CA LEU A 57 6.84 -13.40 1.95
C LEU A 57 5.98 -13.40 3.22
N GLU A 58 6.62 -13.33 4.39
CA GLU A 58 5.94 -13.32 5.69
C GLU A 58 5.07 -12.08 5.89
N VAL A 59 5.53 -10.91 5.44
CA VAL A 59 4.72 -9.69 5.50
C VAL A 59 3.55 -9.78 4.51
N LEU A 60 3.78 -10.26 3.29
CA LEU A 60 2.71 -10.44 2.30
C LEU A 60 1.59 -11.35 2.81
N LYS A 61 1.93 -12.47 3.46
CA LYS A 61 0.94 -13.35 4.10
C LYS A 61 0.13 -12.61 5.17
N LYS A 62 0.78 -11.80 6.01
CA LYS A 62 0.10 -10.97 7.01
C LYS A 62 -0.85 -9.96 6.37
N LEU A 63 -0.44 -9.32 5.28
CA LEU A 63 -1.29 -8.37 4.55
C LEU A 63 -2.51 -9.04 3.92
N ILE A 64 -2.37 -10.24 3.35
CA ILE A 64 -3.49 -11.04 2.80
C ILE A 64 -4.46 -11.43 3.91
N LYS A 65 -3.95 -11.88 5.06
CA LYS A 65 -4.78 -12.23 6.23
C LYS A 65 -5.52 -11.01 6.78
N ALA A 66 -4.87 -9.84 6.75
CA ALA A 66 -5.42 -8.56 7.19
C ALA A 66 -6.41 -7.91 6.19
N GLY A 67 -6.68 -8.52 5.03
CA GLY A 67 -7.73 -8.05 4.11
C GLY A 67 -7.25 -7.45 2.78
N MET A 68 -5.97 -7.58 2.42
CA MET A 68 -5.46 -7.11 1.12
C MET A 68 -6.15 -7.84 -0.05
N ASN A 69 -6.85 -7.08 -0.90
CA ASN A 69 -7.50 -7.64 -2.11
C ASN A 69 -6.68 -7.40 -3.38
N VAL A 70 -5.95 -6.28 -3.44
CA VAL A 70 -5.14 -5.91 -4.60
C VAL A 70 -3.74 -5.52 -4.17
N ALA A 71 -2.73 -6.14 -4.76
CA ALA A 71 -1.34 -5.74 -4.66
C ALA A 71 -1.00 -4.71 -5.75
N ARG A 72 -0.71 -3.47 -5.36
CA ARG A 72 -0.28 -2.39 -6.26
C ARG A 72 1.25 -2.38 -6.36
N LEU A 73 1.76 -2.57 -7.58
CA LEU A 73 3.16 -2.45 -7.97
C LEU A 73 3.38 -1.09 -8.61
N ASN A 74 4.07 -0.18 -7.92
CA ASN A 74 4.35 1.16 -8.45
C ASN A 74 5.65 1.16 -9.27
N PHE A 75 5.54 1.32 -10.59
CA PHE A 75 6.68 1.33 -11.53
C PHE A 75 7.41 2.68 -11.61
N SER A 76 7.00 3.68 -10.82
CA SER A 76 7.82 4.89 -10.61
C SER A 76 9.16 4.59 -9.93
N HIS A 77 9.27 3.40 -9.30
CA HIS A 77 10.45 2.95 -8.57
C HIS A 77 10.79 1.48 -8.91
N GLY A 78 12.05 1.12 -8.73
CA GLY A 78 12.55 -0.23 -9.00
C GLY A 78 12.79 -0.49 -10.49
N ASP A 79 13.33 -1.68 -10.76
CA ASP A 79 13.59 -2.19 -12.11
C ASP A 79 12.67 -3.38 -12.43
N HIS A 80 12.72 -3.87 -13.67
CA HIS A 80 11.89 -5.02 -14.07
C HIS A 80 12.18 -6.29 -13.26
N ALA A 81 13.43 -6.50 -12.82
CA ALA A 81 13.83 -7.69 -12.09
C ALA A 81 13.23 -7.72 -10.67
N SER A 82 13.37 -6.61 -9.94
CA SER A 82 12.80 -6.43 -8.61
C SER A 82 11.27 -6.48 -8.62
N GLN A 83 10.62 -5.88 -9.62
CA GLN A 83 9.16 -5.96 -9.77
C GLN A 83 8.69 -7.38 -10.07
N LYS A 84 9.44 -8.14 -10.88
CA LYS A 84 9.14 -9.56 -11.15
C LYS A 84 9.28 -10.40 -9.87
N GLU A 85 10.35 -10.22 -9.12
CA GLU A 85 10.56 -10.95 -7.86
C GLU A 85 9.43 -10.67 -6.86
N LEU A 86 9.02 -9.41 -6.75
CA LEU A 86 7.88 -9.02 -5.90
C LEU A 86 6.57 -9.68 -6.36
N LEU A 87 6.30 -9.70 -7.67
CA LEU A 87 5.14 -10.37 -8.25
C LEU A 87 5.14 -11.88 -7.94
N ASP A 88 6.28 -12.54 -8.09
CA ASP A 88 6.41 -13.98 -7.82
C ASP A 88 6.15 -14.29 -6.33
N ARG A 89 6.64 -13.44 -5.41
CA ARG A 89 6.34 -13.56 -3.97
C ARG A 89 4.87 -13.30 -3.65
N VAL A 90 4.22 -12.34 -4.30
CA VAL A 90 2.77 -12.09 -4.11
C VAL A 90 1.96 -13.31 -4.53
N ARG A 91 2.29 -13.91 -5.69
CA ARG A 91 1.65 -15.14 -6.18
C ARG A 91 1.87 -16.30 -5.22
N GLN A 92 3.09 -16.44 -4.70
CA GLN A 92 3.39 -17.46 -3.70
C GLN A 92 2.58 -17.26 -2.42
N ALA A 93 2.57 -16.04 -1.85
CA ALA A 93 1.80 -15.72 -0.65
C ALA A 93 0.31 -15.98 -0.83
N ALA A 94 -0.26 -15.61 -1.98
CA ALA A 94 -1.66 -15.83 -2.30
C ALA A 94 -2.01 -17.32 -2.38
N ARG A 95 -1.14 -18.14 -2.99
CA ARG A 95 -1.31 -19.61 -3.04
C ARG A 95 -1.24 -20.22 -1.63
N GLU A 96 -0.27 -19.81 -0.82
CA GLU A 96 -0.09 -20.35 0.54
C GLU A 96 -1.18 -19.90 1.52
N CYS A 97 -1.84 -18.77 1.26
CA CYS A 97 -2.97 -18.29 2.09
C CYS A 97 -4.34 -18.78 1.63
N THR A 98 -4.42 -19.37 0.42
CA THR A 98 -5.67 -19.91 -0.11
C THR A 98 -5.80 -21.37 0.31
N SER A 99 -6.92 -21.73 0.92
CA SER A 99 -7.27 -23.13 1.22
C SER A 99 -8.52 -23.56 0.47
N GLU A 100 -8.77 -24.86 0.36
CA GLU A 100 -9.98 -25.39 -0.31
C GLU A 100 -11.28 -24.86 0.32
N THR A 101 -11.26 -24.52 1.60
CA THR A 101 -12.40 -23.97 2.35
C THR A 101 -12.42 -22.45 2.43
N ALA A 102 -11.33 -21.76 2.10
CA ALA A 102 -11.22 -20.31 2.15
C ALA A 102 -10.45 -19.77 0.92
N TYR A 103 -11.20 -19.46 -0.13
CA TYR A 103 -10.68 -18.85 -1.34
C TYR A 103 -10.54 -17.32 -1.17
N ARG A 104 -9.29 -16.81 -1.16
CA ARG A 104 -8.99 -15.37 -1.11
C ARG A 104 -8.14 -14.94 -2.32
N PRO A 105 -8.76 -14.61 -3.46
CA PRO A 105 -8.02 -14.16 -4.62
C PRO A 105 -7.39 -12.80 -4.35
N VAL A 106 -6.11 -12.64 -4.73
CA VAL A 106 -5.39 -11.38 -4.67
C VAL A 106 -5.11 -10.92 -6.09
N ALA A 107 -5.71 -9.81 -6.51
CA ALA A 107 -5.41 -9.20 -7.79
C ALA A 107 -4.05 -8.49 -7.74
N THR A 108 -3.39 -8.36 -8.90
CA THR A 108 -2.18 -7.53 -9.03
C THR A 108 -2.49 -6.35 -9.95
N MET A 109 -2.13 -5.15 -9.52
CA MET A 109 -2.26 -3.92 -10.29
C MET A 109 -0.87 -3.34 -10.59
N LEU A 110 -0.59 -3.13 -11.87
CA LEU A 110 0.57 -2.38 -12.31
C LEU A 110 0.19 -0.91 -12.39
N ASP A 111 0.88 -0.07 -11.63
CA ASP A 111 0.72 1.37 -11.70
C ASP A 111 1.88 1.98 -12.49
N THR A 112 1.54 2.68 -13.56
CA THR A 112 2.52 3.24 -14.49
C THR A 112 3.11 4.52 -13.93
N LYS A 113 4.36 4.84 -14.31
CA LYS A 113 5.02 6.07 -13.86
C LYS A 113 4.28 7.33 -14.34
N GLY A 114 3.81 7.32 -15.59
CA GLY A 114 3.19 8.48 -16.24
C GLY A 114 4.17 9.63 -16.53
N PRO A 115 3.71 10.70 -17.21
CA PRO A 115 4.49 11.92 -17.38
C PRO A 115 4.62 12.66 -16.05
N GLU A 116 5.85 12.96 -15.64
CA GLU A 116 6.16 13.73 -14.44
C GLU A 116 7.22 14.78 -14.72
N ILE A 117 7.11 15.93 -14.07
CA ILE A 117 8.14 16.97 -14.07
C ILE A 117 8.90 16.84 -12.75
N ARG A 118 10.23 16.69 -12.82
CA ARG A 118 11.10 16.59 -11.64
C ARG A 118 12.25 17.58 -11.79
N THR A 119 12.75 18.06 -10.66
CA THR A 119 13.98 18.84 -10.64
C THR A 119 15.19 17.93 -10.91
N GLY A 120 16.22 18.50 -11.52
CA GLY A 120 17.52 17.87 -11.70
C GLY A 120 18.24 17.59 -10.37
N ARG A 121 19.48 17.12 -10.49
CA ARG A 121 20.29 16.73 -9.33
C ARG A 121 20.95 17.95 -8.69
N THR A 122 21.03 17.98 -7.37
CA THR A 122 21.85 18.96 -6.66
C THR A 122 23.30 18.50 -6.60
N LYS A 123 24.22 19.45 -6.42
CA LYS A 123 25.63 19.13 -6.17
C LYS A 123 25.75 18.29 -4.89
N ASP A 124 26.43 17.16 -4.98
CA ASP A 124 26.70 16.22 -3.88
C ASP A 124 25.45 15.73 -3.12
N GLY A 125 24.25 15.85 -3.71
CA GLY A 125 22.98 15.50 -3.06
C GLY A 125 22.60 16.44 -1.92
N GLU A 126 23.24 17.61 -1.81
CA GLU A 126 22.97 18.57 -0.76
C GLU A 126 21.61 19.25 -0.94
N LYS A 127 21.02 19.66 0.19
CA LYS A 127 19.77 20.43 0.18
C LYS A 127 20.10 21.89 -0.09
N VAL A 128 19.52 22.44 -1.14
CA VAL A 128 19.60 23.87 -1.45
C VAL A 128 18.51 24.62 -0.68
N GLN A 129 18.86 25.73 -0.04
CA GLN A 129 17.89 26.63 0.60
C GLN A 129 17.68 27.90 -0.23
N TYR A 130 16.44 28.36 -0.27
CA TYR A 130 16.04 29.56 -0.99
C TYR A 130 15.41 30.57 -0.03
N THR A 131 15.60 31.84 -0.32
CA THR A 131 15.00 32.96 0.42
C THR A 131 13.86 33.58 -0.36
N ARG A 132 12.90 34.20 0.36
CA ARG A 132 11.76 34.84 -0.28
C ARG A 132 12.22 36.01 -1.14
N GLY A 133 11.76 36.06 -2.39
CA GLY A 133 12.11 37.12 -3.35
C GLY A 133 13.40 36.86 -4.13
N GLN A 134 14.06 35.71 -3.90
CA GLN A 134 15.21 35.27 -4.67
C GLN A 134 14.81 34.90 -6.09
N GLU A 135 15.51 35.45 -7.06
CA GLU A 135 15.36 35.07 -8.46
C GLU A 135 16.09 33.75 -8.73
N VAL A 136 15.40 32.80 -9.37
CA VAL A 136 15.93 31.47 -9.68
C VAL A 136 15.64 31.16 -11.14
N LYS A 137 16.66 30.76 -11.88
CA LYS A 137 16.56 30.37 -13.28
C LYS A 137 16.09 28.93 -13.41
N LEU A 138 15.04 28.70 -14.19
CA LEU A 138 14.65 27.37 -14.65
C LEU A 138 15.31 27.09 -16.00
N THR A 139 16.00 25.96 -16.13
CA THR A 139 16.63 25.51 -17.37
C THR A 139 16.07 24.16 -17.81
N SER A 140 15.90 23.96 -19.12
CA SER A 140 15.51 22.67 -19.71
C SER A 140 16.71 21.74 -19.94
N ASP A 141 17.92 22.20 -19.61
CA ASP A 141 19.14 21.39 -19.67
C ASP A 141 19.27 20.56 -18.38
N TYR A 142 18.93 19.29 -18.47
CA TYR A 142 18.84 18.37 -17.32
C TYR A 142 20.21 17.94 -16.76
N GLU A 143 21.30 18.22 -17.49
CA GLU A 143 22.67 17.93 -17.05
C GLU A 143 23.21 18.99 -16.08
N VAL A 144 22.56 20.15 -16.00
CA VAL A 144 22.95 21.22 -15.08
C VAL A 144 22.60 20.84 -13.64
N LEU A 145 23.62 20.88 -12.77
CA LEU A 145 23.41 20.68 -11.35
C LEU A 145 22.64 21.85 -10.74
N CYS A 146 21.62 21.53 -9.94
CA CYS A 146 20.78 22.50 -9.27
C CYS A 146 21.54 23.15 -8.10
N ASP A 147 21.44 24.48 -8.02
CA ASP A 147 22.03 25.31 -6.98
C ASP A 147 21.07 26.43 -6.53
N SER A 148 21.56 27.40 -5.75
CA SER A 148 20.74 28.51 -5.24
C SER A 148 20.23 29.45 -6.35
N SER A 149 20.82 29.43 -7.54
CA SER A 149 20.50 30.33 -8.64
C SER A 149 19.80 29.63 -9.82
N THR A 150 20.02 28.32 -10.01
CA THR A 150 19.56 27.57 -11.17
C THR A 150 18.95 26.23 -10.78
N ILE A 151 17.81 25.90 -11.37
CA ILE A 151 17.13 24.61 -11.24
C ILE A 151 16.91 24.03 -12.65
N ALA A 152 17.41 22.82 -12.87
CA ALA A 152 17.09 22.04 -14.07
C ALA A 152 15.74 21.34 -13.91
N ILE A 153 14.93 21.32 -14.97
CA ILE A 153 13.60 20.69 -15.03
C ILE A 153 13.43 19.87 -16.31
#